data_AF-D8PJQ0-F1
#
_entry.id   AF-D8PJQ0-F1
#
_cell.length_a   1.000
_cell.length_b   1.000
_cell.length_c   1.000
_cell.angle_alpha   90.00
_cell.angle_beta   90.00
_cell.angle_gamma   90.00
#
_symmetry.space_group_name_H-M   'P 1'
#
loop_
_entity.id
_entity.type
_entity.pdbx_description
1 polymer ?
#
loop_
_entity_poly.entity_id
_entity_poly.type
_entity_poly.pdbx_seq_one_letter_code
_entity_poly.pdbx_strand_id
1 'polypeptide(L)'
;TWLRSLMRQYRDFSVVTRDALAYTLKCLGLEYDEASFARIMEKYLHLDLYPDAMLALEAMAEKKLAILSNGSPDMLNALVRNSGLRPILDAVISVDAKGIFKPSPDVYALIESTLKIAPAEVL
;
A
#
# COMPACT_ATOMS: atom_id res chain seq x y z
N THR A 1 -9.05 7.24 -2.27
CA THR A 1 -8.27 6.89 -3.48
C THR A 1 -9.06 7.12 -4.76
N TRP A 2 -10.14 6.38 -5.02
CA TRP A 2 -10.87 6.40 -6.30
C TRP A 2 -11.37 7.79 -6.71
N LEU A 3 -12.04 8.51 -5.81
CA LEU A 3 -12.54 9.86 -6.09
C LEU A 3 -11.41 10.81 -6.50
N ARG A 4 -10.28 10.77 -5.79
CA ARG A 4 -9.09 11.59 -6.11
C ARG A 4 -8.52 11.23 -7.48
N SER A 5 -8.45 9.94 -7.83
CA SER A 5 -8.03 9.51 -9.17
C SER A 5 -8.98 10.01 -10.26
N LEU A 6 -10.30 9.80 -10.08
CA LEU A 6 -11.32 10.17 -11.07
C LEU A 6 -11.40 11.69 -11.27
N MET A 7 -11.19 12.46 -10.21
CA MET A 7 -11.12 13.92 -10.24
C MET A 7 -9.75 14.45 -10.71
N ARG A 8 -8.78 13.58 -10.98
CA ARG A 8 -7.38 13.95 -11.32
C ARG A 8 -6.74 14.87 -10.28
N GLN A 9 -7.04 14.62 -9.01
CA GLN A 9 -6.49 15.34 -7.85
C GLN A 9 -5.67 14.39 -6.99
N TYR A 10 -4.66 13.77 -7.60
CA TYR A 10 -3.80 12.83 -6.92
C TYR A 10 -3.12 13.47 -5.71
N ARG A 11 -3.13 12.72 -4.61
CA ARG A 11 -2.31 12.89 -3.41
C ARG A 11 -1.89 11.50 -3.02
N ASP A 12 -0.68 11.36 -2.47
CA ASP A 12 -0.19 10.05 -2.04
C ASP A 12 -1.11 9.41 -0.99
N PHE A 13 -0.94 8.12 -0.80
CA PHE A 13 -1.84 7.36 0.07
C PHE A 13 -1.76 7.75 1.54
N SER A 14 -0.64 8.30 2.01
CA SER A 14 -0.54 8.76 3.40
C SER A 14 -1.48 9.94 3.67
N VAL A 15 -1.59 10.86 2.70
CA VAL A 15 -2.56 11.96 2.72
C VAL A 15 -3.99 11.42 2.64
N VAL A 16 -4.25 10.43 1.77
CA VAL A 16 -5.57 9.81 1.68
C VAL A 16 -5.99 9.16 2.99
N THR A 17 -5.08 8.43 3.66
CA THR A 17 -5.35 7.81 4.96
C THR A 17 -5.60 8.85 6.03
N ARG A 18 -4.81 9.94 6.06
CA ARG A 18 -5.02 11.08 6.97
C ARG A 18 -6.40 11.70 6.78
N ASP A 19 -6.76 12.04 5.55
CA ASP A 19 -8.05 12.67 5.25
C ASP A 19 -9.22 11.75 5.62
N ALA A 20 -9.10 10.45 5.35
CA ALA A 20 -10.12 9.46 5.69
C ALA A 20 -10.29 9.29 7.21
N LEU A 21 -9.20 9.27 7.97
CA LEU A 21 -9.25 9.21 9.43
C LEU A 21 -9.91 10.48 10.00
N ALA A 22 -9.49 11.66 9.55
CA ALA A 22 -10.06 12.94 10.00
C ALA A 22 -11.57 13.03 9.69
N TYR A 23 -11.97 12.61 8.49
CA TYR A 23 -13.39 12.52 8.11
C TYR A 23 -14.16 11.58 9.04
N THR A 24 -13.61 10.39 9.30
CA THR A 24 -14.25 9.37 10.15
C THR A 24 -14.47 9.88 11.57
N LEU A 25 -13.44 10.48 12.18
CA LEU A 25 -13.54 11.05 13.53
C LEU A 25 -14.58 12.17 13.59
N LYS A 26 -14.62 13.05 12.58
CA LYS A 26 -15.63 14.11 12.47
C LYS A 26 -17.04 13.55 12.35
N CYS A 27 -17.27 12.52 11.53
CA CYS A 27 -18.59 11.90 11.39
C CYS A 27 -19.09 11.26 12.69
N LEU A 28 -18.19 10.78 13.53
CA LEU A 28 -18.51 10.22 14.84
C LEU A 28 -18.61 11.27 15.95
N GLY A 29 -18.31 12.55 15.67
CA GLY A 29 -18.27 13.60 16.68
C GLY A 29 -17.13 13.43 17.69
N LEU A 30 -16.05 12.73 17.31
CA LEU A 30 -14.90 12.48 18.17
C LEU A 30 -13.85 13.59 18.00
N GLU A 31 -13.54 14.25 19.10
CA GLU A 31 -12.39 15.15 19.17
C GLU A 31 -11.09 14.36 19.30
N TYR A 32 -10.00 14.92 18.78
CA TYR A 32 -8.68 14.32 18.85
C TYR A 32 -7.60 15.39 18.93
N ASP A 33 -6.51 15.07 19.61
CA ASP A 33 -5.26 15.83 19.55
C ASP A 33 -4.33 15.26 18.47
N GLU A 34 -3.32 16.06 18.08
CA GLU A 34 -2.36 15.65 17.05
C GLU A 34 -1.58 14.39 17.47
N ALA A 35 -1.31 14.21 18.76
CA ALA A 35 -0.59 13.06 19.29
C ALA A 35 -1.38 11.76 19.10
N SER A 36 -2.67 11.75 19.44
CA SER A 36 -3.54 10.59 19.28
C SER A 36 -3.80 10.29 17.82
N PHE A 37 -3.99 11.33 17.00
CA PHE A 37 -4.12 11.18 15.55
C PHE A 37 -2.86 10.54 14.94
N ALA A 38 -1.67 11.04 15.31
CA ALA A 38 -0.40 10.48 14.87
C ALA A 38 -0.21 9.02 15.31
N ARG A 39 -0.58 8.66 16.55
CA ARG A 39 -0.53 7.27 17.02
C ARG A 39 -1.43 6.34 16.20
N ILE A 40 -2.61 6.78 15.79
CA ILE A 40 -3.52 5.98 14.96
C ILE A 40 -2.94 5.86 13.54
N MET A 41 -2.42 6.95 12.96
CA MET A 41 -1.76 6.93 11.66
C MET A 41 -0.54 6.00 11.65
N GLU A 42 0.25 5.98 12.72
CA GLU A 42 1.41 5.10 12.86
C GLU A 42 1.02 3.61 12.74
N LYS A 43 -0.18 3.22 13.18
CA LYS A 43 -0.64 1.82 13.07
C LYS A 43 -0.72 1.32 11.63
N TYR A 44 -0.91 2.19 10.64
CA TYR A 44 -0.83 1.81 9.23
C TYR A 44 0.58 1.33 8.80
N LEU A 45 1.63 1.70 9.55
CA LEU A 45 3.00 1.25 9.32
C LEU A 45 3.32 -0.10 9.98
N HIS A 46 2.43 -0.61 10.83
CA HIS A 46 2.63 -1.81 11.65
C HIS A 46 1.40 -2.73 11.58
N LEU A 47 0.78 -2.84 10.41
CA LEU A 47 -0.33 -3.77 10.22
C LEU A 47 0.20 -5.20 10.31
N ASP A 48 -0.46 -6.01 11.12
CA ASP A 48 -0.12 -7.43 11.26
C ASP A 48 -0.35 -8.17 9.94
N LEU A 49 0.51 -9.14 9.66
CA LEU A 49 0.25 -10.10 8.60
C LEU A 49 -0.94 -10.99 8.97
N TYR A 50 -1.66 -11.45 7.96
CA TYR A 50 -2.57 -12.58 8.17
C TYR A 50 -1.77 -13.80 8.67
N PRO A 51 -2.33 -14.62 9.58
CA PRO A 51 -1.59 -15.71 10.22
C PRO A 51 -0.94 -16.72 9.26
N ASP A 52 -1.52 -16.89 8.06
CA ASP A 52 -1.11 -17.81 7.01
C ASP A 52 -0.24 -17.17 5.91
N ALA A 53 -0.06 -15.84 5.93
CA ALA A 53 0.60 -15.12 4.85
C ALA A 53 2.05 -15.57 4.63
N MET A 54 2.83 -15.71 5.71
CA MET A 54 4.24 -16.16 5.61
C MET A 54 4.32 -17.58 5.05
N LEU A 55 3.52 -18.50 5.58
CA LEU A 55 3.50 -19.89 5.13
C LEU A 55 3.14 -20.00 3.64
N ALA A 56 2.16 -19.22 3.18
CA ALA A 56 1.77 -19.20 1.78
C ALA A 56 2.88 -18.63 0.88
N LEU A 57 3.55 -17.56 1.30
CA LEU A 57 4.65 -16.96 0.53
C LEU A 57 5.86 -17.89 0.47
N GLU A 58 6.20 -18.58 1.56
CA GLU A 58 7.27 -19.58 1.61
C GLU A 58 6.98 -20.77 0.68
N ALA A 59 5.73 -21.21 0.60
CA ALA A 59 5.32 -22.26 -0.35
C ALA A 59 5.47 -21.83 -1.83
N MET A 60 5.63 -20.53 -2.09
CA MET A 60 5.84 -19.95 -3.42
C MET A 60 7.28 -19.45 -3.64
N ALA A 61 8.26 -19.88 -2.82
CA ALA A 61 9.64 -19.40 -2.88
C ALA A 61 10.34 -19.56 -4.25
N GLU A 62 9.88 -20.49 -5.10
CA GLU A 62 10.38 -20.68 -6.48
C GLU A 62 9.79 -19.68 -7.49
N LYS A 63 8.86 -18.82 -7.06
CA LYS A 63 8.25 -17.76 -7.87
C LYS A 63 8.85 -16.41 -7.49
N LYS A 64 8.77 -15.45 -8.40
CA LYS A 64 9.02 -14.06 -8.02
C LYS A 64 7.87 -13.55 -7.16
N LEU A 65 8.18 -12.98 -6.01
CA LEU A 65 7.21 -12.44 -5.06
C LEU A 65 7.33 -10.92 -5.03
N ALA A 66 6.21 -10.24 -5.27
CA ALA A 66 6.19 -8.78 -5.24
C ALA A 66 4.87 -8.25 -4.67
N ILE A 67 4.93 -7.05 -4.12
CA ILE A 67 3.74 -6.28 -3.75
C ILE A 67 3.55 -5.17 -4.77
N LEU A 68 2.35 -5.07 -5.35
CA LEU A 68 1.85 -3.84 -5.97
C LEU A 68 0.80 -3.23 -5.03
N SER A 69 1.01 -2.02 -4.51
CA SER A 69 0.10 -1.42 -3.53
C SER A 69 -0.14 0.06 -3.79
N ASN A 70 -1.34 0.52 -3.41
CA ASN A 70 -1.67 1.95 -3.40
C ASN A 70 -0.82 2.72 -2.38
N GLY A 71 -0.26 2.05 -1.38
CA GLY A 71 0.50 2.70 -0.31
C GLY A 71 1.64 3.57 -0.83
N SER A 72 1.87 4.74 -0.21
CA SER A 72 2.99 5.61 -0.57
C SER A 72 4.32 4.88 -0.33
N PRO A 73 5.40 5.26 -1.03
CA PRO A 73 6.68 4.55 -0.94
C PRO A 73 7.18 4.37 0.50
N ASP A 74 7.18 5.43 1.31
CA ASP A 74 7.64 5.37 2.70
C ASP A 74 6.76 4.49 3.59
N MET A 75 5.43 4.64 3.45
CA MET A 75 4.46 3.87 4.21
C MET A 75 4.57 2.37 3.91
N LEU A 76 4.68 2.03 2.62
CA LEU A 76 4.79 0.65 2.17
C LEU A 76 6.13 0.03 2.55
N ASN A 77 7.23 0.77 2.40
CA ASN A 77 8.56 0.31 2.80
C ASN A 77 8.65 0.10 4.32
N ALA A 78 8.05 0.97 5.11
CA ALA A 78 7.97 0.79 6.56
C ALA A 78 7.18 -0.48 6.91
N LEU A 79 5.98 -0.63 6.35
CA LEU A 79 5.13 -1.79 6.61
C LEU A 79 5.83 -3.11 6.26
N VAL A 80 6.42 -3.22 5.07
CA VAL A 80 7.11 -4.44 4.62
C VAL A 80 8.33 -4.78 5.48
N ARG A 81 9.04 -3.78 6.01
CA ARG A 81 10.12 -4.01 6.98
C ARG A 81 9.59 -4.49 8.32
N ASN A 82 8.59 -3.79 8.86
CA ASN A 82 8.03 -4.07 10.19
C ASN A 82 7.31 -5.42 10.23
N SER A 83 6.77 -5.87 9.09
CA SER A 83 6.09 -7.16 8.96
C SER A 83 7.03 -8.32 8.63
N GLY A 84 8.35 -8.09 8.47
CA GLY A 84 9.31 -9.12 8.12
C GLY A 84 9.23 -9.63 6.67
N LEU A 85 8.42 -9.01 5.81
CA LEU A 85 8.27 -9.42 4.40
C LEU A 85 9.44 -8.97 3.51
N ARG A 86 10.22 -7.96 3.93
CA ARG A 86 11.29 -7.39 3.10
C ARG A 86 12.26 -8.43 2.51
N PRO A 87 12.74 -9.43 3.26
CA PRO A 87 13.73 -10.38 2.76
C PRO A 87 13.20 -11.36 1.71
N ILE A 88 11.89 -11.59 1.64
CA ILE A 88 11.27 -12.59 0.75
C ILE A 88 10.67 -11.98 -0.52
N LEU A 89 10.61 -10.65 -0.62
CA LEU A 89 10.05 -9.95 -1.79
C LEU A 89 11.15 -9.49 -2.74
N ASP A 90 11.00 -9.86 -4.01
CA ASP A 90 11.81 -9.36 -5.14
C ASP A 90 11.54 -7.88 -5.41
N ALA A 91 10.29 -7.43 -5.22
CA ALA A 91 9.92 -6.03 -5.44
C ALA A 91 8.79 -5.55 -4.53
N VAL A 92 8.86 -4.26 -4.21
CA VAL A 92 7.82 -3.52 -3.49
C VAL A 92 7.47 -2.31 -4.34
N ILE A 93 6.28 -2.32 -4.93
CA ILE A 93 5.86 -1.41 -6.01
C ILE A 93 4.71 -0.54 -5.50
N SER A 94 4.98 0.75 -5.36
CA SER A 94 3.96 1.76 -5.07
C SER A 94 3.35 2.28 -6.36
N VAL A 95 2.02 2.50 -6.38
CA VAL A 95 1.35 3.19 -7.49
C VAL A 95 1.72 4.67 -7.61
N ASP A 96 2.42 5.23 -6.62
CA ASP A 96 2.80 6.64 -6.57
C ASP A 96 3.57 7.09 -7.81
N ALA A 97 4.39 6.19 -8.38
CA ALA A 97 5.10 6.41 -9.64
C ALA A 97 4.21 6.74 -10.85
N LYS A 98 2.91 6.41 -10.79
CA LYS A 98 1.92 6.71 -11.83
C LYS A 98 0.99 7.87 -11.47
N GLY A 99 1.05 8.39 -10.23
CA GLY A 99 0.15 9.45 -9.77
C GLY A 99 -1.33 9.09 -9.89
N ILE A 100 -1.67 7.81 -9.79
CA ILE A 100 -3.04 7.32 -9.90
C ILE A 100 -3.20 6.03 -9.09
N PHE A 101 -4.34 5.86 -8.44
CA PHE A 101 -4.63 4.64 -7.66
C PHE A 101 -5.23 3.52 -8.50
N LYS A 102 -5.11 2.28 -8.01
CA LYS A 102 -5.96 1.15 -8.44
C LYS A 102 -7.45 1.54 -8.40
N PRO A 103 -8.28 1.06 -9.34
CA PRO A 103 -7.98 0.04 -10.35
C PRO A 103 -7.55 0.59 -11.72
N SER A 104 -6.93 1.78 -11.80
CA SER A 104 -6.44 2.27 -13.11
C SER A 104 -5.48 1.25 -13.75
N PRO A 105 -5.63 0.91 -15.04
CA PRO A 105 -4.74 -0.03 -15.72
C PRO A 105 -3.26 0.40 -15.67
N ASP A 106 -3.00 1.70 -15.63
CA ASP A 106 -1.64 2.27 -15.63
C ASP A 106 -0.78 1.80 -14.45
N VAL A 107 -1.42 1.48 -13.31
CA VAL A 107 -0.69 1.02 -12.11
C VAL A 107 -0.26 -0.43 -12.23
N TYR A 108 -0.97 -1.26 -13.00
CA TYR A 108 -0.62 -2.66 -13.18
C TYR A 108 0.55 -2.81 -14.17
N ALA A 109 0.69 -1.88 -15.13
CA ALA A 109 1.86 -1.80 -16.00
C ALA A 109 3.18 -1.59 -15.25
N LEU A 110 3.13 -1.17 -13.98
CA LEU A 110 4.32 -1.08 -13.14
C LEU A 110 4.96 -2.45 -12.91
N ILE A 111 4.17 -3.54 -12.83
CA ILE A 111 4.68 -4.90 -12.59
C ILE A 111 5.67 -5.29 -13.69
N GLU A 112 5.26 -5.20 -14.95
CA GLU A 112 6.11 -5.52 -16.09
C GLU A 112 7.34 -4.60 -16.15
N SER A 113 7.15 -3.30 -15.91
CA SER A 113 8.25 -2.32 -15.93
C SER A 113 9.32 -2.60 -14.87
N THR A 114 8.93 -3.10 -13.69
CA THR A 114 9.80 -3.38 -12.55
C THR A 114 10.40 -4.77 -12.59
N LEU A 115 9.58 -5.81 -12.81
CA LEU A 115 10.00 -7.22 -12.72
C LEU A 115 10.47 -7.81 -14.07
N LYS A 116 10.19 -7.11 -15.17
CA LYS A 116 10.43 -7.58 -16.55
C LYS A 116 9.71 -8.90 -16.84
N ILE A 117 8.49 -9.04 -16.33
CA ILE A 117 7.61 -10.21 -16.52
C ILE A 117 6.36 -9.73 -17.25
N ALA A 118 5.95 -10.47 -18.29
CA ALA A 118 4.78 -10.10 -19.08
C ALA A 118 3.48 -10.28 -18.27
N PRO A 119 2.42 -9.49 -18.51
CA PRO A 119 1.17 -9.59 -17.76
C PRO A 119 0.55 -11.00 -17.75
N ALA A 120 0.74 -11.78 -18.82
CA ALA A 120 0.23 -13.16 -18.93
C ALA A 120 0.95 -14.16 -18.01
N GLU A 121 2.08 -13.78 -17.41
CA GLU A 121 2.90 -14.61 -16.53
C GLU A 121 2.78 -14.19 -15.05
N VAL A 122 1.91 -13.23 -14.74
CA VAL A 122 1.64 -12.73 -13.39
C VAL A 122 0.35 -13.35 -12.87
N LEU A 123 0.40 -13.86 -11.63
CA LEU A 123 -0.76 -14.28 -10.86
C LEU A 123 -1.19 -13.19 -9.87
#